data_AF-A0AAJ0FF69-F1
#
_entry.id   AF-A0AAJ0FF69-F1
#
_cell.length_a   1.000
_cell.length_b   1.000
_cell.length_c   1.000
_cell.angle_alpha   90.00
_cell.angle_beta   90.00
_cell.angle_gamma   90.00
#
_symmetry.space_group_name_H-M   'P 1'
#
loop_
_entity.id
_entity.type
_entity.pdbx_description
1 polymer ?
#
loop_
_entity_poly.entity_id
_entity_poly.type
_entity_poly.pdbx_seq_one_letter_code
_entity_poly.pdbx_strand_id
1 'polypeptide(L)'
;MGCWRRLPAEIRSMILEIVGEDYRFKSEPYARAGYASVCREWQRVFERRNFQRLVLDQDRISGLEQFMGTEATRHRRDYLEHLFLRVRLDEYDCTVCQSREDLETTRNSIGKSPPNPLAKLLREAFTCLRWFRHEGWHDVSPRRQLVFERGYFSLVWRCLPSTLRELYIFEDFDKLLHPERSSKRASRPLGRALSMSSRFLESLSAAFLVDAEDFFADFYPTQPQNPTVIPWENLRELALTSHVLHQKMGPGKIKRLLMAAGRAAAFMPKLEVMEIWNGGEGHLCLFRYNNNAGNRQITWARNWGTTVQFGYDVINCWENVPNHSQHVQGNLTTTVRGIPVKRKLVKTYANTIRHLKLRKNILDLISDYQERWEEYERSKEDKDAARKLEEGSITKKEERVGSLERRIQNLEEKATFFEW
;
A
#
# COMPACT_ATOMS: atom_id res chain seq x y z
N MET A 1 -51.07 -16.76 -7.09
CA MET A 1 -49.76 -16.10 -6.90
C MET A 1 -49.02 -16.76 -5.75
N GLY A 2 -47.79 -17.22 -5.96
CA GLY A 2 -46.95 -17.77 -4.89
C GLY A 2 -46.43 -16.65 -3.99
N CYS A 3 -46.52 -16.82 -2.67
CA CYS A 3 -45.96 -15.88 -1.70
C CYS A 3 -44.59 -16.39 -1.25
N TRP A 4 -43.56 -15.54 -1.30
CA TRP A 4 -42.19 -15.84 -0.84
C TRP A 4 -42.17 -16.53 0.54
N ARG A 5 -43.00 -16.05 1.48
CA ARG A 5 -43.08 -16.60 2.85
C ARG A 5 -43.66 -18.02 2.95
N ARG A 6 -44.23 -18.56 1.87
CA ARG A 6 -44.76 -19.94 1.82
C ARG A 6 -43.69 -20.97 1.47
N LEU A 7 -42.51 -20.53 1.03
CA LEU A 7 -41.38 -21.42 0.78
C LEU A 7 -40.71 -21.81 2.11
N PRO A 8 -40.30 -23.08 2.28
CA PRO A 8 -39.46 -23.51 3.41
C PRO A 8 -38.21 -22.63 3.54
N ALA A 9 -37.70 -22.48 4.76
CA ALA A 9 -36.56 -21.59 5.03
C ALA A 9 -35.31 -22.03 4.26
N GLU A 10 -35.12 -23.33 4.09
CA GLU A 10 -34.02 -23.96 3.35
C GLU A 10 -34.07 -23.56 1.87
N ILE A 11 -35.25 -23.63 1.25
CA ILE A 11 -35.45 -23.24 -0.14
C ILE A 11 -35.25 -21.73 -0.31
N ARG A 12 -35.73 -20.91 0.64
CA ARG A 12 -35.47 -19.47 0.62
C ARG A 12 -33.98 -19.15 0.73
N SER A 13 -33.25 -19.82 1.63
CA SER A 13 -31.80 -19.68 1.76
C SER A 13 -31.06 -20.07 0.48
N MET A 14 -31.39 -21.22 -0.13
CA MET A 14 -30.79 -21.64 -1.40
C MET A 14 -31.03 -20.62 -2.52
N ILE A 15 -32.26 -20.09 -2.64
CA ILE A 15 -32.57 -19.05 -3.63
C ILE A 15 -31.73 -17.78 -3.36
N LEU A 16 -31.64 -17.34 -2.10
CA LEU A 16 -30.86 -16.16 -1.73
C LEU A 16 -29.35 -16.34 -2.00
N GLU A 17 -28.83 -17.56 -1.79
CA GLU A 17 -27.46 -17.91 -2.12
C GLU A 17 -27.22 -17.83 -3.63
N ILE A 18 -28.06 -18.51 -4.43
CA ILE A 18 -27.98 -18.50 -5.89
C ILE A 18 -28.05 -17.05 -6.43
N VAL A 19 -29.04 -16.26 -6.00
CA VAL A 19 -29.21 -14.86 -6.42
C VAL A 19 -28.00 -14.01 -6.04
N GLY A 20 -27.37 -14.30 -4.89
CA GLY A 20 -26.19 -13.57 -4.47
C GLY A 20 -24.90 -14.01 -5.17
N GLU A 21 -24.82 -15.24 -5.68
CA GLU A 21 -23.68 -15.81 -6.42
C GLU A 21 -23.71 -15.49 -7.92
N ASP A 22 -24.89 -15.50 -8.55
CA ASP A 22 -25.07 -15.32 -10.00
C ASP A 22 -24.94 -13.85 -10.46
N TYR A 23 -24.50 -12.98 -9.55
CA TYR A 23 -24.32 -11.55 -9.80
C TYR A 23 -23.05 -11.27 -10.60
N ARG A 24 -23.22 -10.81 -11.85
CA ARG A 24 -22.14 -10.23 -12.66
C ARG A 24 -22.06 -8.72 -12.42
N PHE A 25 -21.03 -8.29 -11.71
CA PHE A 25 -20.71 -6.87 -11.47
C PHE A 25 -20.64 -6.01 -12.75
N LYS A 26 -20.42 -6.63 -13.91
CA LYS A 26 -20.26 -5.96 -15.21
C LYS A 26 -21.55 -5.44 -15.84
N SER A 27 -22.73 -5.95 -15.47
CA SER A 27 -23.99 -5.58 -16.15
C SER A 27 -24.92 -4.70 -15.31
N GLU A 28 -24.86 -4.76 -13.97
CA GLU A 28 -25.82 -4.05 -13.11
C GLU A 28 -25.19 -3.60 -11.77
N PRO A 29 -24.47 -2.47 -11.73
CA PRO A 29 -23.69 -2.02 -10.55
C PRO A 29 -24.50 -1.91 -9.25
N TYR A 30 -25.82 -1.73 -9.35
CA TYR A 30 -26.73 -1.51 -8.23
C TYR A 30 -27.63 -2.71 -7.89
N ALA A 31 -27.55 -3.85 -8.61
CA ALA A 31 -28.52 -4.94 -8.43
C ALA A 31 -28.50 -5.50 -7.00
N ARG A 32 -27.32 -5.61 -6.39
CA ARG A 32 -27.17 -6.05 -5.00
C ARG A 32 -27.75 -5.08 -3.98
N ALA A 33 -27.72 -3.78 -4.25
CA ALA A 33 -28.39 -2.79 -3.42
C ALA A 33 -29.92 -2.90 -3.57
N GLY A 34 -30.40 -3.19 -4.79
CA GLY A 34 -31.81 -3.50 -5.07
C GLY A 34 -32.32 -4.74 -4.32
N TYR A 35 -31.53 -5.82 -4.23
CA TYR A 35 -31.94 -6.99 -3.46
C TYR A 35 -32.12 -6.70 -1.97
N ALA A 36 -31.28 -5.81 -1.41
CA ALA A 36 -31.40 -5.41 -0.01
C ALA A 36 -32.69 -4.60 0.29
N SER A 37 -33.38 -4.04 -0.72
CA SER A 37 -34.62 -3.27 -0.54
C SER A 37 -35.90 -4.11 -0.67
N VAL A 38 -35.82 -5.39 -1.07
CA VAL A 38 -36.99 -6.24 -1.33
C VAL A 38 -37.83 -6.49 -0.07
N CYS A 39 -37.22 -6.98 1.00
CA CYS A 39 -37.86 -7.19 2.29
C CYS A 39 -36.82 -7.37 3.42
N ARG A 40 -37.24 -7.41 4.68
CA ARG A 40 -36.33 -7.53 5.85
C ARG A 40 -35.44 -8.78 5.83
N GLU A 41 -35.92 -9.89 5.27
CA GLU A 41 -35.11 -11.12 5.15
C GLU A 41 -33.98 -10.93 4.13
N TRP A 42 -34.33 -10.44 2.94
CA TRP A 42 -33.36 -10.14 1.89
C TRP A 42 -32.37 -9.06 2.34
N GLN A 43 -32.86 -8.00 3.00
CA GLN A 43 -32.04 -6.93 3.57
C GLN A 43 -30.94 -7.51 4.47
N ARG A 44 -31.26 -8.41 5.39
CA ARG A 44 -30.26 -9.00 6.31
C ARG A 44 -29.17 -9.77 5.56
N VAL A 45 -29.54 -10.53 4.53
CA VAL A 45 -28.60 -11.34 3.76
C VAL A 45 -27.72 -10.48 2.87
N PHE A 46 -28.33 -9.58 2.09
CA PHE A 46 -27.60 -8.78 1.11
C PHE A 46 -26.86 -7.60 1.74
N GLU A 47 -27.37 -6.94 2.79
CA GLU A 47 -26.59 -5.92 3.49
C GLU A 47 -25.31 -6.49 4.09
N ARG A 48 -25.34 -7.71 4.67
CA ARG A 48 -24.13 -8.36 5.17
C ARG A 48 -23.09 -8.53 4.06
N ARG A 49 -23.50 -9.00 2.87
CA ARG A 49 -22.60 -9.17 1.72
C ARG A 49 -22.13 -7.82 1.15
N ASN A 50 -23.00 -6.82 1.10
CA ASN A 50 -22.71 -5.50 0.52
C ASN A 50 -21.75 -4.68 1.39
N PHE A 51 -21.90 -4.77 2.71
CA PHE A 51 -21.08 -4.02 3.66
C PHE A 51 -19.86 -4.79 4.16
N GLN A 52 -19.66 -6.06 3.75
CA GLN A 52 -18.48 -6.84 4.12
C GLN A 52 -17.18 -6.25 3.59
N ARG A 53 -17.22 -5.70 2.36
CA ARG A 53 -16.09 -5.06 1.71
C ARG A 53 -16.51 -3.71 1.14
N LEU A 54 -15.85 -2.65 1.59
CA LEU A 54 -16.05 -1.31 1.06
C LEU A 54 -14.78 -0.80 0.37
N VAL A 55 -14.97 -0.21 -0.80
CA VAL A 55 -13.94 0.57 -1.50
C VAL A 55 -14.42 2.01 -1.53
N LEU A 56 -13.65 2.92 -0.94
CA LEU A 56 -14.00 4.33 -0.78
C LEU A 56 -12.91 5.22 -1.36
N ASP A 57 -13.34 6.33 -1.96
CA ASP A 57 -12.50 7.48 -2.28
C ASP A 57 -12.55 8.52 -1.15
N GLN A 58 -11.78 9.61 -1.28
CA GLN A 58 -11.70 10.67 -0.28
C GLN A 58 -13.04 11.37 -0.01
N ASP A 59 -13.93 11.45 -1.01
CA ASP A 59 -15.18 12.21 -0.93
C ASP A 59 -16.27 11.40 -0.21
N ARG A 60 -16.27 10.07 -0.39
CA ARG A 60 -17.25 9.16 0.21
C ARG A 60 -17.01 8.86 1.69
N ILE A 61 -15.84 9.20 2.24
CA ILE A 61 -15.50 8.93 3.65
C ILE A 61 -16.42 9.71 4.60
N SER A 62 -16.73 10.96 4.29
CA SER A 62 -17.60 11.80 5.12
C SER A 62 -19.04 11.27 5.20
N GLY A 63 -19.57 10.77 4.08
CA GLY A 63 -20.90 10.16 3.99
C GLY A 63 -21.03 8.82 4.70
N LEU A 64 -19.92 8.16 5.05
CA LEU A 64 -19.98 6.85 5.69
C LEU A 64 -20.65 6.87 7.07
N GLU A 65 -20.46 7.96 7.83
CA GLU A 65 -21.16 8.16 9.11
C GLU A 65 -22.68 8.16 8.92
N GLN A 66 -23.20 8.67 7.79
CA GLN A 66 -24.63 8.69 7.52
C GLN A 66 -25.20 7.28 7.29
N PHE A 67 -24.48 6.42 6.57
CA PHE A 67 -25.01 5.09 6.23
C PHE A 67 -24.70 4.01 7.26
N MET A 68 -23.70 4.21 8.12
CA MET A 68 -23.32 3.26 9.18
C MET A 68 -23.56 3.79 10.60
N GLY A 69 -23.88 5.07 10.78
CA GLY A 69 -23.90 5.71 12.10
C GLY A 69 -25.26 6.00 12.72
N THR A 70 -26.36 5.88 11.95
CA THR A 70 -27.70 6.05 12.53
C THR A 70 -28.09 4.84 13.37
N GLU A 71 -29.03 5.02 14.30
CA GLU A 71 -29.58 3.92 15.10
C GLU A 71 -30.16 2.80 14.22
N ALA A 72 -30.83 3.16 13.13
CA ALA A 72 -31.46 2.23 12.20
C ALA A 72 -30.48 1.42 11.34
N THR A 73 -29.23 1.87 11.21
CA THR A 73 -28.23 1.25 10.32
C THR A 73 -26.96 0.81 11.04
N ARG A 74 -26.93 0.92 12.37
CA ARG A 74 -25.77 0.60 13.22
C ARG A 74 -25.29 -0.84 13.05
N HIS A 75 -26.19 -1.79 12.80
CA HIS A 75 -25.85 -3.20 12.59
C HIS A 75 -24.92 -3.44 11.38
N ARG A 76 -24.85 -2.49 10.43
CA ARG A 76 -23.95 -2.59 9.27
C ARG A 76 -22.48 -2.49 9.67
N ARG A 77 -22.18 -1.86 10.81
CA ARG A 77 -20.84 -1.75 11.41
C ARG A 77 -20.22 -3.11 11.68
N ASP A 78 -21.04 -4.06 12.11
CA ASP A 78 -20.61 -5.41 12.47
C ASP A 78 -20.37 -6.31 11.25
N TYR A 79 -20.68 -5.81 10.05
CA TYR A 79 -20.43 -6.54 8.80
C TYR A 79 -19.11 -6.18 8.15
N LEU A 80 -18.56 -4.99 8.40
CA LEU A 80 -17.38 -4.51 7.68
C LEU A 80 -16.11 -5.25 8.13
N GLU A 81 -15.61 -6.11 7.25
CA GLU A 81 -14.39 -6.87 7.46
C GLU A 81 -13.22 -6.34 6.61
N HIS A 82 -13.51 -5.74 5.45
CA HIS A 82 -12.52 -5.27 4.49
C HIS A 82 -12.77 -3.81 4.07
N LEU A 83 -11.81 -2.93 4.35
CA LEU A 83 -11.85 -1.53 3.92
C LEU A 83 -10.70 -1.23 2.96
N PHE A 84 -11.01 -0.74 1.76
CA PHE A 84 -10.04 -0.20 0.82
C PHE A 84 -10.30 1.30 0.65
N LEU A 85 -9.35 2.13 1.06
CA LEU A 85 -9.32 3.54 0.71
C LEU A 85 -8.42 3.72 -0.52
N ARG A 86 -9.04 4.09 -1.63
CA ARG A 86 -8.36 4.38 -2.89
C ARG A 86 -8.52 5.86 -3.16
N VAL A 87 -7.48 6.65 -2.93
CA VAL A 87 -7.52 8.08 -3.20
C VAL A 87 -7.57 8.28 -4.71
N ARG A 88 -8.59 8.99 -5.18
CA ARG A 88 -8.67 9.45 -6.56
C ARG A 88 -7.88 10.75 -6.70
N LEU A 89 -7.14 10.90 -7.78
CA LEU A 89 -6.68 12.22 -8.18
C LEU A 89 -7.88 12.99 -8.74
N ASP A 90 -7.93 14.28 -8.42
CA ASP A 90 -8.93 15.17 -9.01
C ASP A 90 -8.75 15.24 -10.54
N GLU A 91 -9.82 15.57 -11.26
CA GLU A 91 -9.71 15.90 -12.67
C GLU A 91 -8.92 17.21 -12.78
N TYR A 92 -7.77 17.16 -13.44
CA TYR A 92 -6.93 18.34 -13.64
C TYR A 92 -7.17 18.88 -15.04
N ASP A 93 -8.21 19.69 -15.24
CA ASP A 93 -8.37 20.38 -16.51
C ASP A 93 -7.29 21.46 -16.66
N CYS A 94 -6.62 21.50 -17.80
CA CYS A 94 -5.48 22.39 -18.00
C CYS A 94 -5.86 23.83 -18.30
N THR A 95 -7.03 24.24 -17.83
CA THR A 95 -7.57 25.59 -17.96
C THR A 95 -6.76 26.60 -17.14
N VAL A 96 -6.07 26.15 -16.09
CA VAL A 96 -5.31 27.00 -15.14
C VAL A 96 -3.90 26.50 -14.77
N CYS A 97 -3.35 25.51 -15.46
CA CYS A 97 -2.02 24.91 -15.22
C CYS A 97 -0.84 25.90 -15.07
N GLN A 98 -0.96 27.09 -15.67
CA GLN A 98 0.08 28.12 -15.69
C GLN A 98 -0.20 29.28 -14.73
N SER A 99 -1.33 29.23 -14.02
CA SER A 99 -1.72 30.21 -13.02
C SER A 99 -1.41 29.71 -11.62
N ARG A 100 -1.14 30.65 -10.71
CA ARG A 100 -0.90 30.33 -9.31
C ARG A 100 -2.24 29.92 -8.70
N GLU A 101 -2.31 28.71 -8.10
CA GLU A 101 -3.49 28.28 -7.35
C GLU A 101 -3.95 29.41 -6.41
N ASP A 102 -5.22 29.78 -6.52
CA ASP A 102 -5.79 30.79 -5.64
C ASP A 102 -5.97 30.23 -4.22
N LEU A 103 -6.21 31.14 -3.28
CA LEU A 103 -6.34 30.80 -1.86
C LEU A 103 -7.56 29.90 -1.59
N GLU A 104 -8.58 29.97 -2.45
CA GLU A 104 -9.83 29.20 -2.31
C GLU A 104 -9.66 27.75 -2.77
N THR A 105 -9.03 27.53 -3.92
CA THR A 105 -8.59 26.21 -4.41
C THR A 105 -7.62 25.57 -3.43
N THR A 106 -6.69 26.36 -2.89
CA THR A 106 -5.78 25.90 -1.82
C THR A 106 -6.56 25.47 -0.58
N ARG A 107 -7.58 26.22 -0.14
CA ARG A 107 -8.37 25.95 1.06
C ARG A 107 -9.32 24.75 0.89
N ASN A 108 -9.94 24.61 -0.28
CA ASN A 108 -10.81 23.48 -0.60
C ASN A 108 -10.03 22.17 -0.73
N SER A 109 -8.80 22.23 -1.26
CA SER A 109 -7.89 21.08 -1.32
C SER A 109 -7.34 20.68 0.05
N ILE A 110 -7.09 21.64 0.96
CA ILE A 110 -6.72 21.36 2.36
C ILE A 110 -7.84 20.60 3.10
N GLY A 111 -9.10 20.77 2.70
CA GLY A 111 -10.27 20.08 3.24
C GLY A 111 -10.45 18.63 2.78
N LYS A 112 -9.72 18.17 1.76
CA LYS A 112 -9.82 16.80 1.21
C LYS A 112 -9.01 15.75 1.98
N SER A 113 -8.48 16.08 3.16
CA SER A 113 -7.72 15.18 4.02
C SER A 113 -8.64 14.55 5.07
N PRO A 114 -8.96 13.25 5.05
CA PRO A 114 -9.65 12.62 6.16
C PRO A 114 -8.71 11.70 6.92
N PRO A 115 -7.99 12.23 7.92
CA PRO A 115 -7.71 11.44 9.10
C PRO A 115 -8.89 11.51 10.06
N ASN A 116 -9.66 12.61 10.12
CA ASN A 116 -10.61 12.81 11.22
C ASN A 116 -11.87 11.93 11.17
N PRO A 117 -12.67 11.93 10.08
CA PRO A 117 -13.84 11.04 10.01
C PRO A 117 -13.43 9.57 10.02
N LEU A 118 -12.36 9.23 9.29
CA LEU A 118 -11.83 7.87 9.23
C LEU A 118 -11.28 7.37 10.58
N ALA A 119 -10.57 8.21 11.34
CA ALA A 119 -10.06 7.84 12.66
C ALA A 119 -11.18 7.55 13.64
N LYS A 120 -12.27 8.33 13.60
CA LYS A 120 -13.47 8.07 14.39
C LYS A 120 -14.13 6.75 13.97
N LEU A 121 -14.29 6.52 12.68
CA LEU A 121 -14.88 5.29 12.15
C LEU A 121 -14.05 4.04 12.49
N LEU A 122 -12.72 4.08 12.32
CA LEU A 122 -11.82 2.98 12.69
C LEU A 122 -11.88 2.66 14.18
N ARG A 123 -12.03 3.68 15.04
CA ARG A 123 -12.09 3.52 16.49
C ARG A 123 -13.45 3.05 16.99
N GLU A 124 -14.55 3.58 16.43
CA GLU A 124 -15.90 3.48 17.02
C GLU A 124 -16.90 2.67 16.19
N ALA A 125 -16.63 2.48 14.91
CA ALA A 125 -17.58 1.86 13.98
C ALA A 125 -17.06 0.54 13.39
N PHE A 126 -15.76 0.39 13.20
CA PHE A 126 -15.19 -0.76 12.49
C PHE A 126 -14.76 -1.86 13.45
N THR A 127 -15.72 -2.42 14.19
CA THR A 127 -15.52 -3.40 15.26
C THR A 127 -15.11 -4.79 14.76
N CYS A 128 -15.36 -5.10 13.49
CA CYS A 128 -15.03 -6.39 12.88
C CYS A 128 -13.98 -6.29 11.77
N LEU A 129 -13.35 -5.12 11.59
CA LEU A 129 -12.41 -4.90 10.50
C LEU A 129 -11.19 -5.79 10.66
N ARG A 130 -10.93 -6.64 9.66
CA ARG A 130 -9.79 -7.56 9.61
C ARG A 130 -8.76 -7.14 8.58
N TRP A 131 -9.18 -6.42 7.55
CA TRP A 131 -8.34 -6.02 6.43
C TRP A 131 -8.52 -4.54 6.14
N PHE A 132 -7.40 -3.81 6.08
CA PHE A 132 -7.39 -2.39 5.73
C PHE A 132 -6.31 -2.11 4.70
N ARG A 133 -6.71 -1.59 3.55
CA ARG A 133 -5.81 -1.08 2.52
C ARG A 133 -6.01 0.41 2.33
N HIS A 134 -4.90 1.14 2.23
CA HIS A 134 -4.87 2.54 1.87
C HIS A 134 -3.84 2.74 0.76
N GLU A 135 -4.32 3.14 -0.43
CA GLU A 135 -3.49 3.54 -1.55
C GLU A 135 -3.76 5.01 -1.83
N GLY A 136 -2.74 5.84 -1.57
CA GLY A 136 -2.81 7.29 -1.66
C GLY A 136 -1.75 7.86 -2.60
N TRP A 137 -1.88 9.15 -2.90
CA TRP A 137 -0.93 9.90 -3.70
C TRP A 137 -0.15 10.90 -2.83
N HIS A 138 1.15 11.05 -3.07
CA HIS A 138 1.99 12.02 -2.39
C HIS A 138 1.65 13.45 -2.82
N ASP A 139 1.37 14.32 -1.86
CA ASP A 139 0.95 15.68 -2.19
C ASP A 139 2.13 16.51 -2.76
N VAL A 140 1.87 17.27 -3.82
CA VAL A 140 2.86 18.18 -4.44
C VAL A 140 3.22 19.31 -3.48
N SER A 141 2.30 19.70 -2.60
CA SER A 141 2.50 20.69 -1.56
C SER A 141 3.11 20.05 -0.30
N PRO A 142 4.35 20.41 0.09
CA PRO A 142 4.97 19.86 1.30
C PRO A 142 4.17 20.18 2.58
N ARG A 143 3.44 21.29 2.59
CA ARG A 143 2.58 21.67 3.73
C ARG A 143 1.38 20.74 3.86
N ARG A 144 0.70 20.44 2.75
CA ARG A 144 -0.45 19.52 2.75
C ARG A 144 -0.01 18.10 3.09
N GLN A 145 1.11 17.65 2.51
CA GLN A 145 1.73 16.36 2.86
C GLN A 145 2.01 16.25 4.37
N LEU A 146 2.58 17.29 4.99
CA LEU A 146 2.86 17.27 6.43
C LEU A 146 1.57 17.17 7.28
N VAL A 147 0.48 17.83 6.85
CA VAL A 147 -0.83 17.74 7.53
C VAL A 147 -1.39 16.32 7.39
N PHE A 148 -1.32 15.75 6.19
CA PHE A 148 -1.71 14.37 5.93
C PHE A 148 -0.93 13.39 6.82
N GLU A 149 0.40 13.47 6.83
CA GLU A 149 1.26 12.60 7.64
C GLU A 149 0.96 12.68 9.14
N ARG A 150 0.70 13.89 9.67
CA ARG A 150 0.31 14.09 11.09
C ARG A 150 -1.02 13.41 11.40
N GLY A 151 -1.99 13.57 10.51
CA GLY A 151 -3.28 12.92 10.64
C GLY A 151 -3.18 11.40 10.56
N TYR A 152 -2.44 10.90 9.57
CA TYR A 152 -2.20 9.47 9.38
C TYR A 152 -1.44 8.86 10.57
N PHE A 153 -0.53 9.62 11.18
CA PHE A 153 0.13 9.22 12.42
C PHE A 153 -0.87 9.00 13.54
N SER A 154 -1.81 9.91 13.74
CA SER A 154 -2.88 9.75 14.74
C SER A 154 -3.74 8.51 14.48
N LEU A 155 -4.05 8.25 13.20
CA LEU A 155 -4.81 7.08 12.77
C LEU A 155 -4.07 5.78 13.13
N VAL A 156 -2.82 5.63 12.68
CA VAL A 156 -2.02 4.43 12.92
C VAL A 156 -1.76 4.23 14.40
N TRP A 157 -1.42 5.30 15.12
CA TRP A 157 -1.02 5.24 16.53
C TRP A 157 -2.18 4.93 17.48
N ARG A 158 -3.40 5.42 17.20
CA ARG A 158 -4.50 5.43 18.19
C ARG A 158 -5.80 4.80 17.72
N CYS A 159 -5.93 4.46 16.45
CA CYS A 159 -7.25 4.18 15.87
C CYS A 159 -7.33 2.82 15.17
N LEU A 160 -6.21 2.12 14.96
CA LEU A 160 -6.27 0.77 14.37
C LEU A 160 -7.02 -0.19 15.31
N PRO A 161 -8.08 -0.87 14.84
CA PRO A 161 -8.85 -1.76 15.67
C PRO A 161 -8.05 -3.03 16.01
N SER A 162 -8.26 -3.57 17.21
CA SER A 162 -7.58 -4.79 17.66
C SER A 162 -7.98 -6.06 16.88
N THR A 163 -9.05 -5.99 16.11
CA THR A 163 -9.49 -7.05 15.18
C THR A 163 -8.71 -7.06 13.86
N LEU A 164 -7.97 -6.00 13.55
CA LEU A 164 -7.22 -5.88 12.31
C LEU A 164 -6.12 -6.96 12.25
N ARG A 165 -6.01 -7.62 11.10
CA ARG A 165 -5.01 -8.66 10.82
C ARG A 165 -4.16 -8.33 9.61
N GLU A 166 -4.72 -7.60 8.65
CA GLU A 166 -4.02 -7.25 7.42
C GLU A 166 -4.04 -5.75 7.20
N LEU A 167 -2.87 -5.14 7.03
CA LEU A 167 -2.71 -3.71 6.78
C LEU A 167 -1.79 -3.47 5.59
N TYR A 168 -2.28 -2.77 4.58
CA TYR A 168 -1.55 -2.47 3.34
C TYR A 168 -1.57 -0.97 3.07
N ILE A 169 -0.40 -0.33 3.14
CA ILE A 169 -0.24 1.11 2.96
C ILE A 169 0.68 1.34 1.77
N PHE A 170 0.17 2.06 0.78
CA PHE A 170 0.95 2.46 -0.38
C PHE A 170 0.77 3.96 -0.60
N GLU A 171 1.88 4.68 -0.73
CA GLU A 171 1.87 6.04 -1.21
C GLU A 171 2.58 6.10 -2.56
N ASP A 172 1.78 6.38 -3.59
CA ASP A 172 2.25 6.62 -4.93
C ASP A 172 2.82 8.04 -5.06
N PHE A 173 3.71 8.25 -6.03
CA PHE A 173 4.28 9.54 -6.35
C PHE A 173 4.80 9.54 -7.78
N ASP A 174 4.73 10.71 -8.39
CA ASP A 174 5.39 10.97 -9.66
C ASP A 174 6.82 11.52 -9.50
N LYS A 175 7.76 11.01 -10.31
CA LYS A 175 9.16 11.45 -10.28
C LYS A 175 9.35 12.93 -10.66
N LEU A 176 8.62 13.46 -11.65
CA LEU A 176 8.82 14.86 -12.06
C LEU A 176 8.29 15.81 -11.00
N LEU A 177 7.18 15.45 -10.35
CA LEU A 177 6.58 16.25 -9.28
C LEU A 177 7.33 16.08 -7.95
N HIS A 178 7.92 14.91 -7.70
CA HIS A 178 8.57 14.55 -6.44
C HIS A 178 9.94 13.86 -6.65
N PRO A 179 10.93 14.55 -7.23
CA PRO A 179 12.22 13.97 -7.59
C PRO A 179 13.00 13.41 -6.40
N GLU A 180 12.70 13.86 -5.19
CA GLU A 180 13.35 13.44 -3.96
C GLU A 180 12.88 12.09 -3.42
N ARG A 181 11.68 11.62 -3.78
CA ARG A 181 10.99 10.52 -3.07
C ARG A 181 11.73 9.19 -3.10
N SER A 182 12.41 8.86 -4.19
CA SER A 182 13.18 7.60 -4.27
C SER A 182 14.45 7.59 -3.39
N SER A 183 14.88 8.75 -2.89
CA SER A 183 16.13 8.89 -2.12
C SER A 183 15.97 9.56 -0.76
N LYS A 184 14.80 10.13 -0.48
CA LYS A 184 14.47 10.79 0.78
C LYS A 184 13.81 9.81 1.74
N ARG A 185 14.21 9.90 3.01
CA ARG A 185 13.59 9.18 4.12
C ARG A 185 12.14 9.62 4.31
N ALA A 186 11.24 8.66 4.51
CA ALA A 186 9.84 8.91 4.84
C ALA A 186 9.67 9.45 6.26
N SER A 187 8.43 9.64 6.70
CA SER A 187 8.11 10.24 8.01
C SER A 187 8.56 9.36 9.17
N ARG A 188 9.54 9.84 9.96
CA ARG A 188 10.10 9.08 11.09
C ARG A 188 9.08 8.68 12.16
N PRO A 189 8.17 9.58 12.60
CA PRO A 189 7.17 9.23 13.61
C PRO A 189 6.23 8.11 13.13
N LEU A 190 5.88 8.10 11.83
CA LEU A 190 5.00 7.08 11.25
C LEU A 190 5.61 5.69 11.32
N GLY A 191 6.90 5.54 11.00
CA GLY A 191 7.55 4.22 11.06
C GLY A 191 7.55 3.63 12.47
N ARG A 192 7.86 4.44 13.48
CA ARG A 192 7.79 4.01 14.88
C ARG A 192 6.37 3.67 15.33
N ALA A 193 5.40 4.54 15.00
CA ALA A 193 4.00 4.31 15.33
C ALA A 193 3.47 3.01 14.70
N LEU A 194 3.78 2.78 13.42
CA LEU A 194 3.36 1.57 12.71
C LEU A 194 4.00 0.32 13.30
N SER A 195 5.27 0.37 13.69
CA SER A 195 5.92 -0.73 14.41
C SER A 195 5.09 -1.09 15.64
N MET A 196 4.93 -0.16 16.58
CA MET A 196 4.20 -0.40 17.83
C MET A 196 2.74 -0.82 17.65
N SER A 197 2.05 -0.30 16.63
CA SER A 197 0.61 -0.57 16.44
C SER A 197 0.32 -1.85 15.64
N SER A 198 1.35 -2.47 15.04
CA SER A 198 1.21 -3.65 14.17
C SER A 198 1.32 -5.00 14.89
N ARG A 199 1.40 -5.03 16.23
CA ARG A 199 1.69 -6.24 17.01
C ARG A 199 0.68 -7.39 16.83
N PHE A 200 -0.57 -7.07 16.50
CA PHE A 200 -1.64 -8.06 16.26
C PHE A 200 -1.82 -8.48 14.80
N LEU A 201 -1.05 -7.89 13.88
CA LEU A 201 -1.19 -8.15 12.44
C LEU A 201 -0.60 -9.52 12.07
N GLU A 202 -1.20 -10.12 11.05
CA GLU A 202 -0.76 -11.32 10.34
C GLU A 202 0.00 -10.95 9.05
N SER A 203 -0.42 -9.90 8.36
CA SER A 203 0.25 -9.37 7.16
C SER A 203 0.34 -7.84 7.21
N LEU A 204 1.53 -7.32 6.93
CA LEU A 204 1.79 -5.88 6.87
C LEU A 204 2.60 -5.52 5.62
N SER A 205 2.10 -4.55 4.86
CA SER A 205 2.86 -3.85 3.83
C SER A 205 2.80 -2.35 4.07
N ALA A 206 3.95 -1.67 3.99
CA ALA A 206 3.99 -0.21 3.95
C ALA A 206 5.08 0.27 2.99
N ALA A 207 4.66 0.95 1.92
CA ALA A 207 5.55 1.49 0.90
C ALA A 207 5.46 3.02 0.83
N PHE A 208 6.63 3.65 0.81
CA PHE A 208 6.92 5.07 0.63
C PHE A 208 6.40 6.04 1.71
N LEU A 209 5.28 5.74 2.37
CA LEU A 209 4.82 6.52 3.53
C LEU A 209 5.63 6.23 4.81
N VAL A 210 6.20 5.04 4.91
CA VAL A 210 6.98 4.55 6.05
C VAL A 210 8.34 4.03 5.59
N ASP A 211 9.37 4.29 6.39
CA ASP A 211 10.71 3.76 6.18
C ASP A 211 11.03 2.61 7.14
N ALA A 212 11.59 1.52 6.62
CA ALA A 212 12.02 0.38 7.44
C ALA A 212 13.08 0.78 8.50
N GLU A 213 13.93 1.78 8.23
CA GLU A 213 14.90 2.29 9.22
C GLU A 213 14.20 2.83 10.48
N ASP A 214 13.02 3.45 10.33
CA ASP A 214 12.21 3.94 11.44
C ASP A 214 11.35 2.86 12.09
N PHE A 215 10.82 1.94 11.28
CA PHE A 215 10.04 0.80 11.77
C PHE A 215 10.86 -0.11 12.70
N PHE A 216 12.14 -0.33 12.38
CA PHE A 216 13.06 -1.14 13.17
C PHE A 216 13.91 -0.34 14.15
N ALA A 217 13.57 0.92 14.44
CA ALA A 217 14.40 1.83 15.23
C ALA A 217 14.85 1.24 16.58
N ASP A 218 13.98 0.50 17.27
CA ASP A 218 14.26 -0.09 18.59
C ASP A 218 15.23 -1.29 18.55
N PHE A 219 15.54 -1.81 17.37
CA PHE A 219 16.41 -2.97 17.17
C PHE A 219 17.82 -2.60 16.70
N TYR A 220 18.08 -1.31 16.49
CA TYR A 220 19.43 -0.82 16.26
C TYR A 220 20.25 -0.93 17.56
N PRO A 221 21.56 -1.22 17.47
CA PRO A 221 22.40 -1.28 18.65
C PRO A 221 22.58 0.14 19.23
N THR A 222 21.79 0.47 20.25
CA THR A 222 21.99 1.65 21.11
C THR A 222 21.98 1.23 22.59
N GLN A 223 22.80 1.92 23.40
CA GLN A 223 23.03 1.71 24.85
C GLN A 223 21.76 1.76 25.73
N PRO A 224 21.81 1.23 26.97
CA PRO A 224 20.92 0.17 27.42
C PRO A 224 19.55 0.71 27.81
N GLN A 225 18.56 0.41 26.99
CA GLN A 225 17.22 0.16 27.46
C GLN A 225 16.82 -1.12 26.75
N ASN A 226 16.66 -2.21 27.49
CA ASN A 226 15.86 -3.35 27.04
C ASN A 226 14.44 -3.05 27.52
N PRO A 227 13.63 -2.23 26.81
CA PRO A 227 12.21 -2.29 27.05
C PRO A 227 11.77 -3.71 26.74
N THR A 228 10.81 -4.23 27.51
CA THR A 228 10.12 -5.48 27.19
C THR A 228 9.63 -5.39 25.74
N VAL A 229 10.31 -6.08 24.83
CA VAL A 229 9.95 -6.08 23.41
C VAL A 229 8.67 -6.89 23.28
N ILE A 230 7.58 -6.22 22.91
CA ILE A 230 6.32 -6.89 22.61
C ILE A 230 6.49 -7.63 21.28
N PRO A 231 6.35 -8.96 21.22
CA PRO A 231 6.49 -9.72 19.99
C PRO A 231 5.33 -9.49 19.02
N TRP A 232 5.59 -9.74 17.74
CA TRP A 232 4.56 -9.87 16.71
C TRP A 232 4.14 -11.35 16.61
N GLU A 233 3.29 -11.77 17.55
CA GLU A 233 2.88 -13.17 17.72
C GLU A 233 2.30 -13.84 16.47
N ASN A 234 1.71 -13.03 15.58
CA ASN A 234 0.96 -13.53 14.43
C ASN A 234 1.54 -13.12 13.07
N LEU A 235 2.55 -12.25 13.03
CA LEU A 235 3.01 -11.67 11.77
C LEU A 235 3.75 -12.72 10.94
N ARG A 236 3.22 -12.98 9.74
CA ARG A 236 3.74 -13.93 8.75
C ARG A 236 4.41 -13.22 7.58
N GLU A 237 3.86 -12.11 7.17
CA GLU A 237 4.27 -11.38 5.98
C GLU A 237 4.57 -9.92 6.33
N LEU A 238 5.77 -9.46 6.00
CA LEU A 238 6.17 -8.07 6.20
C LEU A 238 6.86 -7.54 4.94
N ALA A 239 6.34 -6.44 4.38
CA ALA A 239 6.98 -5.75 3.26
C ALA A 239 7.12 -4.26 3.56
N LEU A 240 8.34 -3.73 3.50
CA LEU A 240 8.63 -2.33 3.80
C LEU A 240 9.56 -1.72 2.75
N THR A 241 9.34 -0.45 2.43
CA THR A 241 10.34 0.32 1.69
C THR A 241 11.41 0.92 2.61
N SER A 242 12.62 1.14 2.10
CA SER A 242 13.59 1.98 2.81
C SER A 242 14.52 2.75 1.88
N HIS A 243 14.66 4.05 2.13
CA HIS A 243 15.63 4.91 1.42
C HIS A 243 17.08 4.42 1.60
N VAL A 244 17.37 3.65 2.66
CA VAL A 244 18.70 3.09 2.94
C VAL A 244 19.16 2.12 1.84
N LEU A 245 18.22 1.46 1.14
CA LEU A 245 18.49 0.53 0.04
C LEU A 245 18.84 1.25 -1.28
N HIS A 246 19.50 2.39 -1.19
CA HIS A 246 19.95 3.21 -2.31
C HIS A 246 21.48 3.25 -2.36
N GLN A 247 22.06 3.21 -3.57
CA GLN A 247 23.52 3.15 -3.78
C GLN A 247 24.32 4.28 -3.09
N LYS A 248 23.69 5.44 -2.87
CA LYS A 248 24.29 6.62 -2.22
C LYS A 248 24.44 6.49 -0.69
N MET A 249 23.73 5.56 -0.05
CA MET A 249 23.65 5.49 1.43
C MET A 249 24.82 4.73 2.07
N GLY A 250 25.63 4.03 1.27
CA GLY A 250 26.81 3.29 1.70
C GLY A 250 26.49 1.92 2.34
N PRO A 251 27.38 0.92 2.19
CA PRO A 251 27.12 -0.45 2.63
C PRO A 251 26.94 -0.58 4.16
N GLY A 252 27.56 0.30 4.95
CA GLY A 252 27.46 0.29 6.41
C GLY A 252 26.03 0.57 6.93
N LYS A 253 25.28 1.47 6.29
CA LYS A 253 23.89 1.75 6.68
C LYS A 253 22.96 0.58 6.33
N ILE A 254 23.14 0.00 5.14
CA ILE A 254 22.41 -1.20 4.71
C ILE A 254 22.66 -2.34 5.67
N LYS A 255 23.92 -2.62 6.02
CA LYS A 255 24.30 -3.62 7.02
C LYS A 255 23.54 -3.42 8.34
N ARG A 256 23.54 -2.19 8.88
CA ARG A 256 22.86 -1.88 10.14
C ARG A 256 21.34 -2.10 10.07
N LEU A 257 20.70 -1.68 8.97
CA LEU A 257 19.27 -1.91 8.74
C LEU A 257 18.94 -3.41 8.68
N LEU A 258 19.71 -4.19 7.90
CA LEU A 258 19.46 -5.63 7.77
C LEU A 258 19.70 -6.40 9.07
N MET A 259 20.65 -5.96 9.90
CA MET A 259 20.84 -6.50 11.25
C MET A 259 19.69 -6.11 12.19
N ALA A 260 19.22 -4.86 12.15
CA ALA A 260 18.07 -4.44 12.95
C ALA A 260 16.80 -5.22 12.58
N ALA A 261 16.57 -5.43 11.28
CA ALA A 261 15.48 -6.27 10.78
C ALA A 261 15.60 -7.73 11.24
N GLY A 262 16.81 -8.31 11.20
CA GLY A 262 17.05 -9.68 11.70
C GLY A 262 16.79 -9.81 13.20
N ARG A 263 17.18 -8.81 14.01
CA ARG A 263 16.86 -8.77 15.44
C ARG A 263 15.37 -8.63 15.70
N ALA A 264 14.66 -7.80 14.92
CA ALA A 264 13.22 -7.69 15.01
C ALA A 264 12.52 -9.01 14.64
N ALA A 265 13.02 -9.71 13.61
CA ALA A 265 12.50 -11.00 13.18
C ALA A 265 12.57 -12.07 14.28
N ALA A 266 13.51 -11.96 15.23
CA ALA A 266 13.56 -12.86 16.39
C ALA A 266 12.31 -12.76 17.29
N PHE A 267 11.56 -11.67 17.20
CA PHE A 267 10.30 -11.43 17.90
C PHE A 267 9.08 -11.63 16.99
N MET A 268 9.24 -12.32 15.85
CA MET A 268 8.18 -12.63 14.89
C MET A 268 8.10 -14.15 14.69
N PRO A 269 7.54 -14.92 15.64
CA PRO A 269 7.64 -16.37 15.65
C PRO A 269 7.01 -17.06 14.42
N LYS A 270 6.00 -16.44 13.79
CA LYS A 270 5.31 -16.98 12.61
C LYS A 270 5.82 -16.39 11.29
N LEU A 271 6.95 -15.67 11.28
CA LEU A 271 7.43 -14.98 10.08
C LEU A 271 7.79 -15.97 8.96
N GLU A 272 7.08 -15.86 7.85
CA GLU A 272 7.27 -16.65 6.64
C GLU A 272 8.03 -15.85 5.57
N VAL A 273 7.72 -14.56 5.42
CA VAL A 273 8.34 -13.70 4.41
C VAL A 273 8.57 -12.30 4.97
N MET A 274 9.80 -11.79 4.86
CA MET A 274 10.11 -10.38 5.07
C MET A 274 10.79 -9.81 3.82
N GLU A 275 10.28 -8.71 3.28
CA GLU A 275 10.86 -7.99 2.14
C GLU A 275 11.14 -6.54 2.51
N ILE A 276 12.40 -6.14 2.44
CA ILE A 276 12.79 -4.73 2.51
C ILE A 276 13.30 -4.35 1.13
N TRP A 277 12.70 -3.34 0.53
CA TRP A 277 13.00 -3.01 -0.86
C TRP A 277 13.08 -1.51 -1.11
N ASN A 278 13.72 -1.15 -2.21
CA ASN A 278 13.65 0.19 -2.77
C ASN A 278 13.87 0.12 -4.27
N GLY A 279 13.24 1.04 -5.00
CA GLY A 279 13.29 1.09 -6.44
C GLY A 279 12.97 2.48 -6.95
N GLY A 280 13.53 2.82 -8.09
CA GLY A 280 13.26 4.07 -8.77
C GLY A 280 14.13 4.17 -10.01
N GLU A 281 14.33 5.38 -10.51
CA GLU A 281 15.13 5.57 -11.70
C GLU A 281 16.56 5.02 -11.52
N GLY A 282 16.94 4.09 -12.40
CA GLY A 282 18.28 3.53 -12.49
C GLY A 282 18.69 2.61 -11.35
N HIS A 283 17.87 2.43 -10.31
CA HIS A 283 18.23 1.60 -9.16
C HIS A 283 17.09 0.69 -8.70
N LEU A 284 17.49 -0.49 -8.24
CA LEU A 284 16.62 -1.50 -7.66
C LEU A 284 17.43 -2.24 -6.60
N CYS A 285 16.84 -2.41 -5.43
CA CYS A 285 17.39 -3.22 -4.36
C CYS A 285 16.29 -3.92 -3.56
N LEU A 286 16.50 -5.20 -3.27
CA LEU A 286 15.59 -6.05 -2.51
C LEU A 286 16.41 -6.94 -1.59
N PHE A 287 16.08 -6.87 -0.31
CA PHE A 287 16.37 -7.92 0.66
C PHE A 287 15.11 -8.74 0.90
N ARG A 288 15.22 -10.07 0.83
CA ARG A 288 14.14 -10.99 1.19
C ARG A 288 14.63 -12.03 2.18
N TYR A 289 13.91 -12.20 3.28
CA TYR A 289 13.91 -13.42 4.07
C TYR A 289 12.70 -14.28 3.69
N ASN A 290 12.89 -15.59 3.61
CA ASN A 290 11.85 -16.57 3.38
C ASN A 290 12.08 -17.79 4.29
N ASN A 291 11.03 -18.25 4.95
CA ASN A 291 11.02 -19.48 5.73
C ASN A 291 9.93 -20.40 5.19
N ASN A 292 10.31 -21.40 4.41
CA ASN A 292 9.35 -22.37 3.87
C ASN A 292 9.50 -23.70 4.62
N ALA A 293 8.66 -23.91 5.64
CA ALA A 293 8.66 -25.12 6.47
C ALA A 293 10.05 -25.47 7.05
N GLY A 294 10.77 -24.48 7.57
CA GLY A 294 12.12 -24.64 8.13
C GLY A 294 13.27 -24.42 7.15
N ASN A 295 12.99 -24.36 5.84
CA ASN A 295 13.97 -23.97 4.83
C ASN A 295 14.12 -22.45 4.80
N ARG A 296 15.08 -21.96 5.59
CA ARG A 296 15.38 -20.53 5.73
C ARG A 296 16.30 -20.06 4.62
N GLN A 297 15.95 -18.93 4.02
CA GLN A 297 16.72 -18.30 2.96
C GLN A 297 16.73 -16.79 3.10
N ILE A 298 17.90 -16.18 2.94
CA ILE A 298 18.04 -14.75 2.65
C ILE A 298 18.48 -14.53 1.21
N THR A 299 17.86 -13.55 0.55
CA THR A 299 18.16 -13.14 -0.82
C THR A 299 18.51 -11.66 -0.86
N TRP A 300 19.63 -11.33 -1.51
CA TRP A 300 19.99 -9.96 -1.88
C TRP A 300 19.91 -9.81 -3.39
N ALA A 301 18.96 -9.03 -3.89
CA ALA A 301 18.80 -8.75 -5.31
C ALA A 301 18.99 -7.26 -5.60
N ARG A 302 19.89 -6.91 -6.52
CA ARG A 302 20.21 -5.51 -6.84
C ARG A 302 20.61 -5.31 -8.29
N ASN A 303 20.56 -4.09 -8.78
CA ASN A 303 21.09 -3.73 -10.11
C ASN A 303 22.36 -2.84 -10.05
N TRP A 304 22.86 -2.55 -8.85
CA TRP A 304 24.06 -1.74 -8.58
C TRP A 304 25.00 -2.48 -7.62
N GLY A 305 26.26 -2.02 -7.49
CA GLY A 305 27.22 -2.60 -6.54
C GLY A 305 27.52 -4.07 -6.81
N THR A 306 28.08 -4.37 -7.98
CA THR A 306 28.26 -5.74 -8.51
C THR A 306 29.10 -6.66 -7.63
N THR A 307 29.88 -6.11 -6.71
CA THR A 307 30.74 -6.81 -5.77
C THR A 307 30.20 -6.88 -4.33
N VAL A 308 29.05 -6.25 -4.04
CA VAL A 308 28.49 -6.20 -2.69
C VAL A 308 27.80 -7.53 -2.36
N GLN A 309 28.42 -8.30 -1.48
CA GLN A 309 27.85 -9.47 -0.83
C GLN A 309 27.27 -9.10 0.54
N PHE A 310 26.52 -10.02 1.15
CA PHE A 310 26.20 -9.91 2.57
C PHE A 310 27.48 -9.94 3.40
N GLY A 311 27.63 -9.00 4.32
CA GLY A 311 28.67 -9.12 5.33
C GLY A 311 28.37 -10.30 6.26
N TYR A 312 29.43 -10.94 6.77
CA TYR A 312 29.32 -12.07 7.73
C TYR A 312 28.34 -11.77 8.88
N ASP A 313 28.40 -10.56 9.45
CA ASP A 313 27.52 -10.18 10.56
C ASP A 313 26.02 -10.20 10.20
N VAL A 314 25.66 -9.93 8.95
CA VAL A 314 24.27 -10.01 8.49
C VAL A 314 23.86 -11.47 8.41
N ILE A 315 24.69 -12.32 7.79
CA ILE A 315 24.41 -13.76 7.68
C ILE A 315 24.26 -14.37 9.07
N ASN A 316 25.23 -14.13 9.95
CA ASN A 316 25.21 -14.62 11.33
C ASN A 316 23.98 -14.10 12.10
N CYS A 317 23.58 -12.83 11.91
CA CYS A 317 22.38 -12.29 12.53
C CYS A 317 21.11 -13.04 12.11
N TRP A 318 20.97 -13.34 10.81
CA TRP A 318 19.79 -14.03 10.27
C TRP A 318 19.81 -15.54 10.53
N GLU A 319 20.99 -16.14 10.64
CA GLU A 319 21.16 -17.57 10.96
C GLU A 319 20.68 -17.88 12.39
N ASN A 320 20.89 -16.93 13.31
CA ASN A 320 20.49 -17.00 14.71
C ASN A 320 19.03 -16.54 14.98
N VAL A 321 18.25 -16.21 13.95
CA VAL A 321 16.80 -15.96 14.14
C VAL A 321 16.15 -17.27 14.59
N PRO A 322 15.47 -17.30 15.77
CA PRO A 322 14.89 -18.52 16.31
C PRO A 322 13.84 -19.09 15.37
N ASN A 323 13.96 -20.38 15.08
CA ASN A 323 12.94 -21.11 14.35
C ASN A 323 11.86 -21.58 15.34
N HIS A 324 10.65 -21.05 15.21
CA HIS A 324 9.51 -21.48 16.02
C HIS A 324 8.64 -22.53 15.30
N SER A 325 9.07 -23.02 14.13
CA SER A 325 8.37 -24.11 13.44
C SER A 325 8.67 -25.47 14.09
N GLN A 326 7.72 -26.40 13.97
CA GLN A 326 7.89 -27.78 14.42
C GLN A 326 8.87 -28.59 13.54
N HIS A 327 9.38 -28.00 12.46
CA HIS A 327 10.29 -28.65 11.52
C HIS A 327 11.74 -28.51 11.97
N VAL A 328 12.55 -29.56 11.73
CA VAL A 328 14.00 -29.56 11.98
C VAL A 328 14.63 -28.36 11.28
N GLN A 329 15.41 -27.58 12.04
CA GLN A 329 16.02 -26.36 11.55
C GLN A 329 17.06 -26.66 10.46
N GLY A 330 16.75 -26.29 9.22
CA GLY A 330 17.72 -26.29 8.13
C GLY A 330 18.72 -25.13 8.26
N ASN A 331 19.90 -25.31 7.66
CA ASN A 331 20.91 -24.25 7.55
C ASN A 331 20.36 -23.05 6.78
N LEU A 332 20.78 -21.85 7.15
CA LEU A 332 20.39 -20.63 6.42
C LEU A 332 21.06 -20.63 5.04
N THR A 333 20.26 -20.64 3.98
CA THR A 333 20.78 -20.47 2.62
C THR A 333 20.87 -18.98 2.27
N THR A 334 21.95 -18.60 1.58
CA THR A 334 22.16 -17.21 1.15
C THR A 334 22.24 -17.15 -0.37
N THR A 335 21.46 -16.25 -0.97
CA THR A 335 21.44 -16.05 -2.42
C THR A 335 21.70 -14.58 -2.76
N VAL A 336 22.63 -14.33 -3.68
CA VAL A 336 22.89 -12.98 -4.21
C VAL A 336 22.56 -12.97 -5.70
N ARG A 337 21.72 -12.03 -6.15
CA ARG A 337 21.26 -11.91 -7.53
C ARG A 337 21.58 -10.53 -8.09
N GLY A 338 22.31 -10.51 -9.20
CA GLY A 338 22.39 -9.33 -10.05
C GLY A 338 21.16 -9.24 -10.96
N ILE A 339 20.41 -8.15 -10.86
CA ILE A 339 19.30 -7.86 -11.78
C ILE A 339 19.88 -7.01 -12.92
N PRO A 340 19.82 -7.50 -14.18
CA PRO A 340 20.35 -6.76 -15.32
C PRO A 340 19.66 -5.41 -15.49
N VAL A 341 20.47 -4.35 -15.67
CA VAL A 341 19.96 -3.02 -16.01
C VAL A 341 19.62 -3.02 -17.50
N LYS A 342 18.39 -3.34 -17.85
CA LYS A 342 17.86 -2.88 -19.15
C LYS A 342 17.52 -1.40 -18.96
N ARG A 343 18.37 -0.48 -19.45
CA ARG A 343 18.22 1.00 -19.30
C ARG A 343 16.81 1.52 -19.60
N LYS A 344 16.03 0.81 -20.43
CA LYS A 344 14.65 1.16 -20.80
C LYS A 344 13.57 0.73 -19.78
N LEU A 345 13.88 -0.13 -18.79
CA LEU A 345 12.89 -0.81 -17.92
C LEU A 345 12.97 -0.45 -16.43
N VAL A 346 13.94 0.36 -16.00
CA VAL A 346 14.10 0.75 -14.58
C VAL A 346 13.91 2.25 -14.44
N LYS A 347 12.73 2.72 -14.86
CA LYS A 347 12.36 4.14 -14.77
C LYS A 347 11.61 4.44 -13.48
N THR A 348 10.82 3.48 -12.99
CA THR A 348 9.98 3.62 -11.80
C THR A 348 10.20 2.48 -10.81
N TYR A 349 9.64 2.64 -9.62
CA TYR A 349 9.62 1.59 -8.60
C TYR A 349 8.77 0.37 -9.04
N ALA A 350 7.85 0.52 -10.01
CA ALA A 350 6.93 -0.54 -10.46
C ALA A 350 7.68 -1.78 -10.96
N ASN A 351 8.81 -1.61 -11.65
CA ASN A 351 9.63 -2.73 -12.07
C ASN A 351 10.23 -3.49 -10.87
N THR A 352 10.52 -2.81 -9.77
CA THR A 352 11.00 -3.45 -8.53
C THR A 352 9.91 -4.33 -7.90
N ILE A 353 8.66 -3.86 -7.91
CA ILE A 353 7.52 -4.61 -7.37
C ILE A 353 7.34 -5.97 -8.06
N ARG A 354 7.69 -6.10 -9.34
CA ARG A 354 7.64 -7.38 -10.09
C ARG A 354 8.53 -8.47 -9.49
N HIS A 355 9.60 -8.08 -8.80
CA HIS A 355 10.53 -9.02 -8.17
C HIS A 355 10.09 -9.44 -6.77
N LEU A 356 9.11 -8.76 -6.16
CA LEU A 356 8.62 -9.03 -4.81
C LEU A 356 7.70 -10.26 -4.78
N LYS A 357 7.85 -11.06 -3.72
CA LYS A 357 6.95 -12.20 -3.46
C LYS A 357 5.62 -11.68 -2.93
N LEU A 358 5.65 -10.62 -2.12
CA LEU A 358 4.50 -9.96 -1.52
C LEU A 358 3.93 -8.84 -2.41
N ARG A 359 4.14 -8.88 -3.73
CA ARG A 359 3.72 -7.80 -4.65
C ARG A 359 2.24 -7.42 -4.55
N LYS A 360 1.36 -8.40 -4.30
CA LYS A 360 -0.09 -8.19 -4.12
C LYS A 360 -0.43 -7.45 -2.81
N ASN A 361 0.47 -7.51 -1.83
CA ASN A 361 0.34 -6.80 -0.57
C ASN A 361 0.86 -5.36 -0.71
N ILE A 362 1.77 -5.10 -1.66
CA ILE A 362 2.23 -3.75 -1.98
C ILE A 362 1.15 -2.95 -2.73
N LEU A 363 0.67 -3.49 -3.85
CA LEU A 363 -0.29 -2.82 -4.74
C LEU A 363 -1.47 -3.74 -5.04
N ASP A 364 -2.67 -3.17 -5.03
CA ASP A 364 -3.86 -3.82 -5.53
C ASP A 364 -3.70 -4.14 -7.02
N LEU A 365 -4.38 -5.19 -7.49
CA LEU A 365 -4.27 -5.64 -8.87
C LEU A 365 -4.58 -4.51 -9.87
N ILE A 366 -5.62 -3.71 -9.60
CA ILE A 366 -6.02 -2.62 -10.50
C ILE A 366 -4.93 -1.55 -10.54
N SER A 367 -4.39 -1.18 -9.38
CA SER A 367 -3.33 -0.17 -9.27
C SER A 367 -2.01 -0.66 -9.89
N ASP A 368 -1.66 -1.94 -9.76
CA ASP A 368 -0.51 -2.56 -10.44
C ASP A 368 -0.71 -2.57 -11.97
N TYR A 369 -1.92 -2.82 -12.47
CA TYR A 369 -2.22 -2.66 -13.90
C TYR A 369 -2.10 -1.20 -14.36
N GLN A 370 -2.63 -0.27 -13.58
CA GLN A 370 -2.55 1.16 -13.87
C GLN A 370 -1.09 1.62 -13.95
N GLU A 371 -0.26 1.31 -12.95
CA GLU A 371 1.16 1.65 -12.95
C GLU A 371 1.92 1.10 -14.17
N ARG A 372 1.58 -0.12 -14.60
CA ARG A 372 2.17 -0.73 -15.81
C ARG A 372 1.76 -0.02 -17.07
N TRP A 373 0.48 0.34 -17.19
CA TRP A 373 -0.02 1.10 -18.33
C TRP A 373 0.69 2.45 -18.42
N GLU A 374 0.82 3.14 -17.30
CA GLU A 374 1.52 4.43 -17.23
C GLU A 374 3.01 4.30 -17.55
N GLU A 375 3.69 3.24 -17.10
CA GLU A 375 5.08 2.97 -17.48
C GLU A 375 5.22 2.72 -19.00
N TYR A 376 4.26 2.02 -19.60
CA TYR A 376 4.26 1.73 -21.03
C TYR A 376 4.09 3.00 -21.87
N GLU A 377 3.08 3.83 -21.56
CA GLU A 377 2.85 5.10 -22.27
C GLU A 377 4.04 6.06 -22.10
N ARG A 378 4.59 6.19 -20.87
CA ARG A 378 5.83 6.96 -20.63
C ARG A 378 6.99 6.48 -21.49
N SER A 379 7.15 5.16 -21.66
CA SER A 379 8.21 4.62 -22.51
C SER A 379 7.98 4.88 -24.00
N LYS A 380 6.74 5.03 -24.45
CA LYS A 380 6.40 5.35 -25.84
C LYS A 380 6.68 6.82 -26.12
N GLU A 381 6.21 7.70 -25.24
CA GLU A 381 6.46 9.15 -25.31
C GLU A 381 7.94 9.50 -25.33
N ASP A 382 8.75 8.92 -24.43
CA ASP A 382 10.20 9.17 -24.37
C ASP A 382 10.91 8.76 -25.68
N LYS A 383 10.41 7.73 -26.38
CA LYS A 383 10.98 7.32 -27.69
C LYS A 383 10.60 8.31 -28.78
N ASP A 384 9.36 8.78 -28.80
CA ASP A 384 8.90 9.77 -29.77
C ASP A 384 9.59 11.13 -29.56
N ALA A 385 9.81 11.53 -28.30
CA ALA A 385 10.56 12.73 -27.95
C ALA A 385 12.04 12.62 -28.37
N ALA A 386 12.69 11.48 -28.07
CA ALA A 386 14.06 11.23 -28.52
C ALA A 386 14.20 11.28 -30.05
N ARG A 387 13.23 10.70 -30.79
CA ARG A 387 13.20 10.78 -32.26
C ARG A 387 13.10 12.23 -32.74
N LYS A 388 12.21 13.03 -32.16
CA LYS A 388 12.05 14.46 -32.53
C LYS A 388 13.27 15.31 -32.19
N LEU A 389 14.00 14.99 -31.12
CA LEU A 389 15.28 15.62 -30.76
C LEU A 389 16.38 15.28 -31.75
N GLU A 390 16.47 14.01 -32.17
CA GLU A 390 17.40 13.54 -33.20
C GLU A 390 17.11 14.18 -34.58
N GLU A 391 15.83 14.42 -34.87
CA GLU A 391 15.35 15.13 -36.07
C GLU A 391 15.49 16.67 -35.98
N GLY A 392 16.03 17.20 -34.87
CA GLY A 392 16.22 18.65 -34.66
C GLY A 392 14.92 19.45 -34.52
N SER A 393 13.80 18.78 -34.29
CA SER A 393 12.45 19.34 -34.36
C SER A 393 11.96 19.97 -33.04
N ILE A 394 12.61 19.67 -31.90
CA ILE A 394 12.22 20.16 -30.56
C ILE A 394 13.47 20.40 -29.68
N THR A 395 13.48 21.46 -28.87
CA THR A 395 14.54 21.73 -27.88
C THR A 395 14.26 21.05 -26.52
N LYS A 396 15.31 20.76 -25.72
CA LYS A 396 15.18 20.13 -24.38
C LYS A 396 14.22 20.84 -23.41
N LYS A 397 14.03 22.16 -23.56
CA LYS A 397 13.13 22.94 -22.71
C LYS A 397 11.67 22.71 -23.11
N GLU A 398 11.39 22.69 -24.41
CA GLU A 398 10.07 22.38 -24.98
C GLU A 398 9.67 20.93 -24.71
N GLU A 399 10.63 19.99 -24.70
CA GLU A 399 10.40 18.60 -24.30
C GLU A 399 9.90 18.50 -22.84
N ARG A 400 10.51 19.24 -21.90
CA ARG A 400 10.08 19.26 -20.49
C ARG A 400 8.68 19.86 -20.31
N VAL A 401 8.37 20.95 -21.01
CA VAL A 401 7.06 21.60 -20.94
C VAL A 401 5.99 20.72 -21.58
N GLY A 402 6.23 20.19 -22.79
CA GLY A 402 5.28 19.30 -23.45
C GLY A 402 5.13 17.93 -22.77
N SER A 403 6.12 17.48 -21.99
CA SER A 403 5.97 16.32 -21.09
C SER A 403 5.03 16.63 -19.94
N LEU A 404 5.14 17.80 -19.30
CA LEU A 404 4.24 18.22 -18.23
C LEU A 404 2.80 18.42 -18.73
N GLU A 405 2.60 19.09 -19.87
CA GLU A 405 1.28 19.33 -20.45
C GLU A 405 0.56 18.04 -20.83
N ARG A 406 1.24 17.09 -21.49
CA ARG A 406 0.65 15.78 -21.80
C ARG A 406 0.37 14.92 -20.57
N ARG A 407 1.11 15.12 -19.48
CA ARG A 407 0.86 14.42 -18.22
C ARG A 407 -0.37 14.96 -17.50
N ILE A 408 -0.64 16.25 -17.62
CA ILE A 408 -1.88 16.84 -17.16
C ILE A 408 -3.05 16.31 -18.00
N GLN A 409 -2.88 16.23 -19.31
CA GLN A 409 -3.90 15.66 -20.21
C GLN A 409 -4.15 14.15 -19.96
N ASN A 410 -3.13 13.36 -19.64
CA ASN A 410 -3.30 11.98 -19.19
C ASN A 410 -3.99 11.88 -17.81
N LEU A 411 -3.86 12.89 -16.95
CA LEU A 411 -4.63 12.99 -15.70
C LEU A 411 -6.10 13.37 -15.96
N GLU A 412 -6.40 14.13 -17.01
CA GLU A 412 -7.76 14.40 -17.50
C GLU A 412 -8.42 13.16 -18.10
N GLU A 413 -7.72 12.38 -18.93
CA GLU A 413 -8.25 11.12 -19.49
C GLU A 413 -8.49 10.06 -18.41
N LYS A 414 -7.68 10.05 -17.34
CA LYS A 414 -7.88 9.18 -16.16
C LYS A 414 -9.21 9.46 -15.44
N ALA A 415 -9.75 10.67 -15.55
CA ALA A 415 -10.99 11.03 -14.91
C ALA A 415 -12.22 10.40 -15.57
N THR A 416 -12.18 10.25 -16.91
CA THR A 416 -13.31 9.73 -17.71
C THR A 416 -13.33 8.21 -17.80
N PHE A 417 -12.20 7.52 -17.62
CA PHE A 417 -12.11 6.07 -17.85
C PHE A 417 -12.63 5.19 -16.69
N PHE A 418 -12.95 5.77 -15.53
CA PHE A 418 -13.31 5.02 -14.33
C PHE A 418 -14.57 5.52 -13.61
N GLU A 419 -15.56 6.01 -14.35
CA GLU A 419 -16.95 5.89 -13.91
C GLU A 419 -17.37 4.41 -13.96
N TRP A 420 -17.23 3.71 -12.83
CA TRP A 420 -17.80 2.38 -12.58
C TRP A 420 -18.53 2.35 -11.24
#